data_AF-A0A2D6TPC1-F1
#
_entry.id   AF-A0A2D6TPC1-F1
#
_cell.length_a   1.000
_cell.length_b   1.000
_cell.length_c   1.000
_cell.angle_alpha   90.00
_cell.angle_beta   90.00
_cell.angle_gamma   90.00
#
_symmetry.space_group_name_H-M   'P 1'
#
loop_
_entity.id
_entity.type
_entity.pdbx_description
1 polymer ?
#
loop_
_entity_poly.entity_id
_entity_poly.type
_entity_poly.pdbx_seq_one_letter_code
_entity_poly.pdbx_strand_id
1 'polypeptide(L)'
;MKSNTKPGDYVEVHLSKIIYEGILLETPESEKGIVLLKLDSGYNIGLNKKDIVDIKLIKKALKEKEEIIVKKESSLPNIAMIITGGTIAARLNPKKGGVDWLDTPESLFKFYPELFKKVNIIKVEIPFMKASEDMDFKDWQKIARTAEKLLNDSNIKGLIITHGTDFLGYTSAALSFFLKNLNKPVVLTYSQRSIDRASSDANL
;
A
#
# COMPACT_ATOMS: atom_id res chain seq x y z
N MET A 1 4.97 9.17 -30.83
CA MET A 1 4.27 10.35 -30.28
C MET A 1 4.74 10.61 -28.86
N LYS A 2 5.40 11.75 -28.61
CA LYS A 2 5.70 12.26 -27.26
C LYS A 2 4.53 13.16 -26.85
N SER A 3 3.39 12.59 -26.47
CA SER A 3 2.36 13.38 -25.79
C SER A 3 2.85 13.70 -24.37
N ASN A 4 2.72 14.94 -23.93
CA ASN A 4 3.13 15.40 -22.60
C ASN A 4 2.14 14.94 -21.50
N THR A 5 1.50 13.79 -21.70
CA THR A 5 0.45 13.20 -20.85
C THR A 5 1.06 12.16 -19.92
N LYS A 6 0.52 12.05 -18.71
CA LYS A 6 0.95 11.08 -17.69
C LYS A 6 -0.27 10.36 -17.10
N PRO A 7 -0.10 9.15 -16.54
CA PRO A 7 -1.17 8.50 -15.80
C PRO A 7 -1.79 9.43 -14.75
N GLY A 8 -3.12 9.47 -14.69
CA GLY A 8 -3.92 10.37 -13.87
C GLY A 8 -4.34 11.68 -14.55
N ASP A 9 -3.78 12.02 -15.71
CA ASP A 9 -4.25 13.15 -16.52
C ASP A 9 -5.61 12.81 -17.17
N TYR A 10 -6.51 13.79 -17.26
CA TYR A 10 -7.74 13.68 -18.04
C TYR A 10 -7.43 14.06 -19.49
N VAL A 11 -7.70 13.13 -20.41
CA VAL A 11 -7.29 13.19 -21.81
C VAL A 11 -8.44 12.84 -22.75
N GLU A 12 -8.30 13.31 -23.98
CA GLU A 12 -9.13 12.94 -25.12
C GLU A 12 -8.28 12.07 -26.06
N VAL A 13 -8.70 10.83 -26.31
CA VAL A 13 -8.02 9.84 -27.14
C VAL A 13 -8.77 9.71 -28.46
N HIS A 14 -8.11 10.06 -29.56
CA HIS A 14 -8.68 10.08 -30.90
C HIS A 14 -8.31 8.80 -31.64
N LEU A 15 -9.32 8.03 -32.07
CA LEU A 15 -9.19 6.96 -33.07
C LEU A 15 -9.69 7.48 -34.42
N SER A 16 -9.52 6.70 -35.49
CA SER A 16 -9.90 7.12 -36.84
C SER A 16 -11.38 7.51 -37.01
N LYS A 17 -12.28 7.02 -36.14
CA LYS A 17 -13.73 7.25 -36.25
C LYS A 17 -14.43 7.66 -34.95
N ILE A 18 -13.75 7.51 -33.81
CA ILE A 18 -14.34 7.67 -32.48
C ILE A 18 -13.35 8.40 -31.60
N ILE A 19 -13.88 9.23 -30.70
CA ILE A 19 -13.12 9.91 -29.66
C ILE A 19 -13.59 9.38 -28.31
N TYR A 20 -12.63 9.06 -27.44
CA TYR A 20 -12.89 8.71 -26.05
C TYR A 20 -12.32 9.76 -25.12
N GLU A 21 -13.07 10.11 -24.09
CA GLU A 21 -12.60 10.98 -23.01
C GLU A 21 -12.49 10.19 -21.71
N GLY A 22 -11.47 10.50 -20.91
CA GLY A 22 -11.32 9.88 -19.61
C GLY A 22 -9.96 10.12 -18.96
N ILE A 23 -9.74 9.45 -17.83
CA ILE A 23 -8.49 9.49 -17.09
C ILE A 23 -7.54 8.44 -17.66
N LEU A 24 -6.35 8.86 -18.08
CA LEU A 24 -5.30 7.96 -18.54
C LEU A 24 -4.82 7.09 -17.37
N LEU A 25 -4.86 5.77 -17.51
CA LEU A 25 -4.38 4.84 -16.50
C LEU A 25 -2.95 4.39 -16.78
N GLU A 26 -2.26 3.93 -15.74
CA GLU A 26 -0.95 3.28 -15.89
C GLU A 26 -1.11 1.94 -16.62
N THR A 27 -0.33 1.72 -17.68
CA THR A 27 -0.35 0.46 -18.44
C THR A 27 0.79 -0.44 -17.96
N PRO A 28 0.54 -1.71 -17.62
CA PRO A 28 1.58 -2.65 -17.22
C PRO A 28 2.69 -2.78 -18.28
N GLU A 29 3.94 -3.01 -17.85
CA GLU A 29 5.06 -3.17 -18.78
C GLU A 29 4.92 -4.39 -19.71
N SER A 30 4.13 -5.40 -19.31
CA SER A 30 3.77 -6.56 -20.13
C SER A 30 2.84 -6.20 -21.30
N GLU A 31 2.15 -5.05 -21.26
CA GLU A 31 1.06 -4.67 -22.17
C GLU A 31 1.35 -3.37 -22.95
N LYS A 32 2.60 -3.14 -23.37
CA LYS A 32 3.05 -1.90 -24.05
C LYS A 32 2.28 -1.52 -25.32
N GLY A 33 1.53 -2.46 -25.89
CA GLY A 33 0.69 -2.25 -27.08
C GLY A 33 -0.67 -1.60 -26.78
N ILE A 34 -1.04 -1.45 -25.52
CA ILE A 34 -2.35 -0.96 -25.10
C ILE A 34 -2.21 0.40 -24.40
N VAL A 35 -3.26 1.21 -24.46
CA VAL A 35 -3.46 2.41 -23.65
C VAL A 35 -4.74 2.20 -22.84
N LEU A 36 -4.63 2.26 -21.52
CA LEU A 36 -5.76 2.11 -20.61
C LEU A 36 -6.39 3.48 -20.30
N LEU A 37 -7.72 3.56 -20.39
CA LEU A 37 -8.49 4.78 -20.13
C LEU A 37 -9.66 4.45 -19.19
N LYS A 38 -9.87 5.29 -18.17
CA LYS A 38 -11.06 5.24 -17.31
C LYS A 38 -12.05 6.30 -17.75
N LEU A 39 -13.21 5.86 -18.23
CA LEU A 39 -14.29 6.71 -18.70
C LEU A 39 -15.00 7.41 -17.53
N ASP A 40 -15.74 8.47 -17.82
CA ASP A 40 -16.58 9.17 -16.83
C ASP A 40 -17.66 8.28 -16.21
N SER A 41 -18.09 7.25 -16.93
CA SER A 41 -18.98 6.21 -16.41
C SER A 41 -18.33 5.35 -15.30
N GLY A 42 -17.02 5.47 -15.09
CA GLY A 42 -16.24 4.70 -14.12
C GLY A 42 -15.64 3.41 -14.67
N TYR A 43 -16.00 3.00 -15.89
CA TYR A 43 -15.46 1.81 -16.55
C TYR A 43 -14.06 2.03 -17.11
N ASN A 44 -13.23 0.98 -17.04
CA ASN A 44 -11.92 0.96 -17.66
C ASN A 44 -12.01 0.32 -19.05
N ILE A 45 -11.37 0.91 -20.05
CA ILE A 45 -11.24 0.37 -21.41
C ILE A 45 -9.76 0.30 -21.82
N GLY A 46 -9.43 -0.66 -22.68
CA GLY A 46 -8.11 -0.77 -23.30
C GLY A 46 -8.19 -0.46 -24.79
N LEU A 47 -7.34 0.45 -25.25
CA LEU A 47 -7.25 0.88 -26.64
C LEU A 47 -5.92 0.44 -27.23
N ASN A 48 -5.94 -0.19 -28.40
CA ASN A 48 -4.71 -0.54 -29.10
C ASN A 48 -3.97 0.73 -29.51
N LYS A 49 -2.70 0.83 -29.11
CA LYS A 49 -1.85 2.00 -29.39
C LYS A 49 -1.64 2.27 -30.87
N LYS A 50 -1.75 1.23 -31.71
CA LYS A 50 -1.64 1.34 -33.18
C LYS A 50 -2.84 2.05 -33.81
N ASP A 51 -4.00 1.99 -33.17
CA ASP A 51 -5.24 2.55 -33.70
C ASP A 51 -5.44 4.01 -33.25
N ILE A 52 -4.68 4.45 -32.25
CA ILE A 52 -4.73 5.80 -31.70
C ILE A 52 -4.02 6.77 -32.65
N VAL A 53 -4.78 7.74 -33.13
CA VAL A 53 -4.31 8.81 -34.02
C VAL A 53 -3.70 9.94 -33.22
N ASP A 54 -4.30 10.35 -32.10
CA ASP A 54 -3.81 11.43 -31.24
C ASP A 54 -4.30 11.29 -29.80
N ILE A 55 -3.58 11.91 -28.85
CA ILE A 55 -3.99 12.03 -27.45
C ILE A 55 -3.80 13.47 -26.99
N LYS A 56 -4.91 14.15 -26.68
CA LYS A 56 -4.94 15.53 -26.22
C LYS A 56 -5.13 15.60 -24.71
N LEU A 57 -4.32 16.43 -24.07
CA LEU A 57 -4.47 16.72 -22.65
C LEU A 57 -5.58 17.74 -22.45
N ILE A 58 -6.56 17.41 -21.62
CA ILE A 58 -7.65 18.32 -21.24
C ILE A 58 -7.39 18.90 -19.85
N LYS A 59 -7.03 18.05 -18.87
CA LYS A 59 -6.75 18.49 -17.49
C LYS A 59 -5.60 17.70 -16.87
N LYS A 60 -4.67 18.41 -16.24
CA LYS A 60 -3.57 17.79 -15.48
C LYS A 60 -4.07 17.16 -14.20
N ALA A 61 -3.47 16.02 -13.84
CA ALA A 61 -3.72 15.37 -12.56
C ALA A 61 -3.40 16.31 -11.40
N LEU A 62 -4.37 16.55 -10.51
CA LEU A 62 -4.12 17.21 -9.24
C LEU A 62 -3.45 16.22 -8.27
N LYS A 63 -2.35 16.65 -7.64
CA LYS A 63 -1.77 15.98 -6.48
C LYS A 63 -2.36 16.61 -5.23
N GLU A 64 -3.48 16.08 -4.75
CA GLU A 64 -3.89 16.35 -3.37
C GLU A 64 -2.96 15.59 -2.45
N LYS A 65 -2.06 16.32 -1.79
CA LYS A 65 -1.42 15.86 -0.56
C LYS A 65 -2.35 16.31 0.57
N GLU A 66 -3.21 15.41 1.03
CA GLU A 66 -3.84 15.60 2.32
C GLU A 66 -2.79 15.30 3.40
N GLU A 67 -2.30 16.35 4.05
CA GLU A 67 -1.53 16.21 5.29
C GLU A 67 -2.52 15.89 6.41
N ILE A 68 -2.54 14.62 6.84
CA ILE A 68 -3.24 14.25 8.07
C ILE A 68 -2.30 14.51 9.23
N ILE A 69 -2.75 15.29 10.19
CA ILE A 69 -2.04 15.45 11.46
C ILE A 69 -2.61 14.44 12.44
N VAL A 70 -1.91 13.32 12.64
CA VAL A 70 -2.26 12.35 13.67
C VAL A 70 -1.91 12.94 15.03
N LYS A 71 -2.93 13.33 15.81
CA LYS A 71 -2.73 13.79 17.19
C LYS A 71 -2.33 12.61 18.07
N LYS A 72 -1.20 12.75 18.75
CA LYS A 72 -0.74 11.77 19.75
C LYS A 72 -1.36 12.11 21.09
N GLU A 73 -1.87 11.10 21.80
CA GLU A 73 -2.39 11.28 23.16
C GLU A 73 -1.38 10.76 24.18
N SER A 74 -1.00 11.58 25.17
CA SER A 74 0.04 11.24 26.14
C SER A 74 -0.30 10.04 27.03
N SER A 75 -1.59 9.70 27.18
CA SER A 75 -2.09 8.57 27.96
C SER A 75 -2.00 7.22 27.24
N LEU A 76 -1.91 7.22 25.91
CA LEU A 76 -1.92 6.00 25.11
C LEU A 76 -0.52 5.39 24.98
N PRO A 77 -0.40 4.06 24.94
CA PRO A 77 0.89 3.40 24.76
C PRO A 77 1.44 3.69 23.36
N ASN A 78 2.74 3.97 23.32
CA ASN A 78 3.48 4.13 22.08
C ASN A 78 3.83 2.76 21.49
N ILE A 79 3.43 2.54 20.25
CA ILE A 79 3.63 1.29 19.52
C ILE A 79 4.41 1.60 18.24
N ALA A 80 5.26 0.65 17.84
CA ALA A 80 5.90 0.67 16.52
C ALA A 80 5.27 -0.37 15.60
N MET A 81 5.42 -0.14 14.30
CA MET A 81 4.89 -1.01 13.27
C MET A 81 5.97 -1.37 12.26
N ILE A 82 6.03 -2.64 11.87
CA ILE A 82 6.82 -3.11 10.72
C ILE A 82 5.84 -3.56 9.65
N ILE A 83 6.03 -3.06 8.43
CA ILE A 83 5.25 -3.47 7.26
C ILE A 83 6.16 -4.28 6.34
N THR A 84 5.80 -5.55 6.14
CA THR A 84 6.58 -6.48 5.30
C THR A 84 5.92 -6.80 3.97
N GLY A 85 4.64 -6.44 3.83
CA GLY A 85 3.77 -6.85 2.74
C GLY A 85 2.37 -7.18 3.27
N GLY A 86 1.66 -8.00 2.49
CA GLY A 86 0.34 -8.52 2.84
C GLY A 86 -0.80 -7.55 2.56
N THR A 87 -1.96 -8.13 2.26
CA THR A 87 -3.16 -7.43 1.80
C THR A 87 -3.69 -6.38 2.78
N ILE A 88 -3.33 -6.51 4.06
CA ILE A 88 -3.64 -5.57 5.15
C ILE A 88 -2.96 -4.20 4.98
N ALA A 89 -1.88 -4.12 4.18
CA ALA A 89 -1.19 -2.90 3.85
C ALA A 89 -1.44 -2.44 2.40
N ALA A 90 -2.27 -3.14 1.63
CA ALA A 90 -2.49 -2.89 0.21
C ALA A 90 -3.78 -2.09 -0.01
N ARG A 91 -3.70 -0.91 -0.62
CA ARG A 91 -4.83 -0.02 -0.97
C ARG A 91 -5.01 0.07 -2.48
N LEU A 92 -6.24 0.00 -2.98
CA LEU A 92 -6.53 0.30 -4.38
C LEU A 92 -6.11 1.73 -4.76
N ASN A 93 -5.34 1.89 -5.85
CA ASN A 93 -5.06 3.16 -6.49
C ASN A 93 -5.98 3.32 -7.71
N PRO A 94 -7.03 4.16 -7.63
CA PRO A 94 -7.95 4.38 -8.74
C PRO A 94 -7.30 4.96 -10.01
N LYS A 95 -6.13 5.61 -9.89
CA LYS A 95 -5.37 6.18 -11.03
C LYS A 95 -4.58 5.12 -11.80
N LYS A 96 -4.26 4.00 -11.15
CA LYS A 96 -3.53 2.88 -11.76
C LYS A 96 -4.43 1.69 -12.06
N GLY A 97 -5.61 1.62 -11.45
CA GLY A 97 -6.44 0.41 -11.43
C GLY A 97 -5.81 -0.75 -10.65
N GLY A 98 -4.68 -0.51 -9.97
CA GLY A 98 -3.91 -1.48 -9.19
C GLY A 98 -3.89 -1.13 -7.70
N VAL A 99 -2.85 -1.55 -6.99
CA VAL A 99 -2.73 -1.44 -5.53
C VAL A 99 -1.44 -0.70 -5.15
N ASP A 100 -1.52 0.28 -4.25
CA ASP A 100 -0.39 0.95 -3.59
C ASP A 100 -0.32 0.51 -2.12
N TRP A 101 0.82 0.71 -1.46
CA TRP A 101 1.03 0.29 -0.07
C TRP A 101 0.82 1.44 0.92
N LEU A 102 0.41 1.11 2.15
CA LEU A 102 0.42 2.02 3.29
C LEU A 102 1.83 2.08 3.87
N ASP A 103 2.45 3.26 3.85
CA ASP A 103 3.86 3.45 4.22
C ASP A 103 4.07 4.51 5.32
N THR A 104 3.02 5.28 5.66
CA THR A 104 3.09 6.31 6.70
C THR A 104 2.00 6.17 7.76
N PRO A 105 2.21 6.66 9.01
CA PRO A 105 1.16 6.75 10.03
C PRO A 105 -0.11 7.45 9.55
N GLU A 106 0.02 8.48 8.73
CA GLU A 106 -1.09 9.24 8.16
C GLU A 106 -1.92 8.37 7.22
N SER A 107 -1.25 7.58 6.39
CA SER A 107 -1.93 6.63 5.51
C SER A 107 -2.65 5.56 6.33
N LEU A 108 -2.03 5.05 7.39
CA LEU A 108 -2.65 4.07 8.30
C LEU A 108 -3.87 4.66 9.02
N PHE A 109 -3.79 5.91 9.50
CA PHE A 109 -4.90 6.58 10.19
C PHE A 109 -6.16 6.68 9.33
N LYS A 110 -6.02 6.89 8.01
CA LYS A 110 -7.18 6.93 7.09
C LYS A 110 -7.98 5.64 7.09
N PHE A 111 -7.30 4.50 7.26
CA PHE A 111 -7.95 3.20 7.16
C PHE A 111 -8.23 2.57 8.51
N TYR A 112 -7.41 2.86 9.52
CA TYR A 112 -7.51 2.31 10.87
C TYR A 112 -7.67 3.41 11.92
N PRO A 113 -8.68 4.30 11.82
CA PRO A 113 -8.83 5.38 12.79
C PRO A 113 -9.05 4.86 14.22
N GLU A 114 -9.67 3.68 14.36
CA GLU A 114 -9.90 3.05 15.68
C GLU A 114 -8.60 2.58 16.35
N LEU A 115 -7.61 2.13 15.58
CA LEU A 115 -6.28 1.80 16.12
C LEU A 115 -5.65 3.00 16.83
N PHE A 116 -5.74 4.19 16.23
CA PHE A 116 -5.18 5.41 16.79
C PHE A 116 -5.94 5.96 18.00
N LYS A 117 -7.13 5.44 18.31
CA LYS A 117 -7.82 5.70 19.59
C LYS A 117 -7.27 4.85 20.74
N LYS A 118 -6.57 3.76 20.44
CA LYS A 118 -6.06 2.80 21.42
C LYS A 118 -4.56 2.94 21.66
N VAL A 119 -3.81 3.34 20.63
CA VAL A 119 -2.34 3.40 20.67
C VAL A 119 -1.80 4.59 19.87
N ASN A 120 -0.61 5.06 20.23
CA ASN A 120 0.15 6.00 19.40
C ASN A 120 1.11 5.21 18.50
N ILE A 121 0.86 5.17 17.19
CA ILE A 121 1.85 4.67 16.24
C ILE A 121 2.93 5.73 16.05
N ILE A 122 4.09 5.57 16.70
CA ILE A 122 5.15 6.57 16.70
C ILE A 122 6.25 6.30 15.68
N LYS A 123 6.33 5.07 15.17
CA LYS A 123 7.35 4.65 14.20
C LYS A 123 6.82 3.54 13.30
N VAL A 124 7.08 3.68 11.99
CA VAL A 124 6.73 2.71 10.96
C VAL A 124 8.01 2.39 10.18
N GLU A 125 8.33 1.11 10.04
CA GLU A 125 9.51 0.62 9.31
C GLU A 125 9.08 -0.34 8.20
N ILE A 126 9.71 -0.21 7.02
CA ILE A 126 9.40 -1.03 5.84
C ILE A 126 10.70 -1.68 5.36
N PRO A 127 11.15 -2.78 6.00
CA PRO A 127 12.43 -3.39 5.66
C PRO A 127 12.45 -3.91 4.21
N PHE A 128 11.31 -4.33 3.68
CA PHE A 128 11.08 -4.77 2.31
C PHE A 128 9.57 -4.88 2.06
N MET A 129 9.20 -5.15 0.80
CA MET A 129 7.83 -5.40 0.39
C MET A 129 7.80 -6.67 -0.47
N LYS A 130 7.23 -7.77 0.05
CA LYS A 130 7.17 -9.06 -0.65
C LYS A 130 5.85 -9.78 -0.38
N ALA A 131 5.44 -10.61 -1.33
CA ALA A 131 4.42 -11.63 -1.05
C ALA A 131 4.99 -12.62 -0.02
N SER A 132 4.14 -13.17 0.85
CA SER A 132 4.61 -14.00 1.96
C SER A 132 5.26 -15.30 1.49
N GLU A 133 4.77 -15.84 0.38
CA GLU A 133 5.26 -17.01 -0.33
C GLU A 133 6.65 -16.81 -0.96
N ASP A 134 7.05 -15.55 -1.20
CA ASP A 134 8.38 -15.20 -1.74
C ASP A 134 9.41 -14.90 -0.64
N MET A 135 9.02 -14.99 0.64
CA MET A 135 9.93 -14.71 1.75
C MET A 135 10.85 -15.89 2.04
N ASP A 136 12.12 -15.59 2.28
CA ASP A 136 13.12 -16.58 2.70
C ASP A 136 13.71 -16.26 4.09
N PHE A 137 14.67 -17.09 4.52
CA PHE A 137 15.31 -16.92 5.82
C PHE A 137 16.03 -15.57 6.00
N LYS A 138 16.52 -14.95 4.92
CA LYS A 138 17.19 -13.64 4.97
C LYS A 138 16.19 -12.54 5.25
N ASP A 139 14.98 -12.66 4.70
CA ASP A 139 13.88 -11.75 4.98
C ASP A 139 13.48 -11.84 6.47
N TRP A 140 13.37 -13.05 7.03
CA TRP A 140 13.07 -13.25 8.45
C TRP A 140 14.15 -12.65 9.37
N GLN A 141 15.44 -12.82 9.01
CA GLN A 141 16.55 -12.18 9.72
C GLN A 141 16.45 -10.65 9.66
N LYS A 142 16.02 -10.10 8.53
CA LYS A 142 15.85 -8.66 8.37
C LYS A 142 14.69 -8.14 9.22
N ILE A 143 13.56 -8.85 9.28
CA ILE A 143 12.45 -8.54 10.19
C ILE A 143 12.96 -8.56 11.64
N ALA A 144 13.67 -9.61 12.06
CA ALA A 144 14.15 -9.75 13.43
C ALA A 144 15.10 -8.60 13.84
N ARG A 145 16.05 -8.22 12.97
CA ARG A 145 16.96 -7.09 13.23
C ARG A 145 16.22 -5.75 13.33
N THR A 146 15.20 -5.53 12.50
CA THR A 146 14.37 -4.32 12.58
C THR A 146 13.54 -4.33 13.87
N ALA A 147 12.93 -5.45 14.20
CA ALA A 147 12.16 -5.63 15.44
C ALA A 147 13.02 -5.38 16.68
N GLU A 148 14.21 -5.96 16.75
CA GLU A 148 15.15 -5.75 17.85
C GLU A 148 15.48 -4.26 18.06
N LYS A 149 15.78 -3.53 16.98
CA LYS A 149 16.04 -2.08 17.06
C LYS A 149 14.86 -1.30 17.63
N LEU A 150 13.64 -1.63 17.23
CA LEU A 150 12.42 -0.98 17.71
C LEU A 150 12.10 -1.36 19.16
N LEU A 151 12.28 -2.63 19.52
CA LEU A 151 12.01 -3.14 20.86
C LEU A 151 13.01 -2.62 21.90
N ASN A 152 14.23 -2.27 21.48
CA ASN A 152 15.23 -1.65 22.35
C ASN A 152 14.96 -0.18 22.67
N ASP A 153 14.08 0.50 21.94
CA ASP A 153 13.67 1.88 22.25
C ASP A 153 12.74 1.89 23.47
N SER A 154 13.15 2.55 24.55
CA SER A 154 12.39 2.65 25.80
C SER A 154 11.03 3.35 25.64
N ASN A 155 10.88 4.18 24.61
CA ASN A 155 9.62 4.87 24.30
C ASN A 155 8.60 3.95 23.62
N ILE A 156 9.02 2.80 23.08
CA ILE A 156 8.12 1.83 22.44
C ILE A 156 7.69 0.78 23.47
N LYS A 157 6.39 0.54 23.60
CA LYS A 157 5.78 -0.43 24.51
C LYS A 157 5.41 -1.75 23.85
N GLY A 158 5.40 -1.82 22.52
CA GLY A 158 5.07 -3.02 21.78
C GLY A 158 5.27 -2.85 20.27
N LEU A 159 5.19 -3.95 19.54
CA LEU A 159 5.46 -4.01 18.11
C LEU A 159 4.33 -4.74 17.38
N ILE A 160 3.83 -4.14 16.31
CA ILE A 160 2.90 -4.78 15.35
C ILE A 160 3.68 -5.06 14.07
N ILE A 161 3.55 -6.26 13.51
CA ILE A 161 4.16 -6.64 12.23
C ILE A 161 3.04 -7.06 11.29
N THR A 162 2.83 -6.31 10.22
CA THR A 162 1.92 -6.75 9.15
C THR A 162 2.65 -7.67 8.19
N HIS A 163 1.95 -8.72 7.77
CA HIS A 163 2.52 -9.78 6.95
C HIS A 163 1.44 -10.38 6.04
N GLY A 164 1.87 -11.11 5.00
CA GLY A 164 0.97 -11.91 4.18
C GLY A 164 0.50 -13.18 4.90
N THR A 165 -0.64 -13.70 4.50
CA THR A 165 -1.33 -14.81 5.19
C THR A 165 -0.55 -16.13 5.08
N ASP A 166 -0.07 -16.47 3.88
CA ASP A 166 0.30 -17.83 3.52
C ASP A 166 1.47 -18.38 4.34
N PHE A 167 2.47 -17.54 4.60
CA PHE A 167 3.68 -17.92 5.35
C PHE A 167 3.79 -17.24 6.72
N LEU A 168 2.71 -16.63 7.21
CA LEU A 168 2.69 -15.98 8.54
C LEU A 168 3.18 -16.91 9.66
N GLY A 169 2.69 -18.16 9.66
CA GLY A 169 3.03 -19.15 10.69
C GLY A 169 4.53 -19.49 10.71
N TYR A 170 5.14 -19.62 9.53
CA TYR A 170 6.58 -19.86 9.40
C TYR A 170 7.40 -18.67 9.89
N THR A 171 7.04 -17.46 9.47
CA THR A 171 7.70 -16.24 9.95
C THR A 171 7.54 -16.08 11.46
N SER A 172 6.36 -16.33 12.01
CA SER A 172 6.10 -16.29 13.46
C SER A 172 6.99 -17.26 14.23
N ALA A 173 7.07 -18.52 13.77
CA ALA A 173 7.93 -19.53 14.37
C ALA A 173 9.40 -19.10 14.32
N ALA A 174 9.90 -18.64 13.16
CA ALA A 174 11.27 -18.17 13.02
C ALA A 174 11.60 -16.99 13.96
N LEU A 175 10.70 -16.00 14.03
CA LEU A 175 10.87 -14.85 14.91
C LEU A 175 10.85 -15.24 16.40
N SER A 176 10.08 -16.26 16.79
CA SER A 176 10.08 -16.74 18.18
C SER A 176 11.46 -17.25 18.64
N PHE A 177 12.28 -17.77 17.72
CA PHE A 177 13.65 -18.20 18.00
C PHE A 177 14.68 -17.05 17.86
N PHE A 178 14.46 -16.12 16.92
CA PHE A 178 15.36 -15.00 16.69
C PHE A 178 15.26 -13.92 17.78
N LEU A 179 14.05 -13.59 18.23
CA LEU A 179 13.78 -12.57 19.23
C LEU A 179 13.92 -13.14 20.64
N LYS A 180 15.17 -13.27 21.10
CA LYS A 180 15.49 -13.74 22.44
C LYS A 180 15.21 -12.66 23.48
N ASN A 181 14.91 -13.08 24.71
CA ASN A 181 14.72 -12.19 25.87
C ASN A 181 13.66 -11.10 25.66
N LEU A 182 12.57 -11.46 24.99
CA LEU A 182 11.50 -10.53 24.66
C LEU A 182 10.82 -10.00 25.94
N ASN A 183 10.82 -8.69 26.13
CA ASN A 183 10.24 -8.00 27.29
C ASN A 183 9.04 -7.10 26.94
N LYS A 184 8.66 -7.06 25.66
CA LYS A 184 7.55 -6.26 25.12
C LYS A 184 6.76 -7.12 24.13
N PRO A 185 5.43 -6.96 24.03
CA PRO A 185 4.61 -7.73 23.11
C PRO A 185 5.00 -7.47 21.64
N VAL A 186 5.06 -8.56 20.87
CA VAL A 186 5.22 -8.55 19.40
C VAL A 186 4.04 -9.29 18.81
N VAL A 187 3.25 -8.62 17.98
CA VAL A 187 2.05 -9.16 17.36
C VAL A 187 2.23 -9.19 15.86
N LEU A 188 2.14 -10.37 15.26
CA LEU A 188 2.04 -10.52 13.82
C LEU A 188 0.55 -10.54 13.43
N THR A 189 0.20 -9.80 12.38
CA THR A 189 -1.18 -9.71 11.90
C THR A 189 -1.23 -9.68 10.37
N TYR A 190 -2.41 -9.98 9.82
CA TYR A 190 -2.67 -10.09 8.39
C TYR A 190 -4.16 -9.84 8.13
N SER A 191 -4.54 -9.80 6.85
CA SER A 191 -5.94 -9.86 6.44
C SER A 191 -6.09 -10.82 5.26
N GLN A 192 -7.17 -11.61 5.26
CA GLN A 192 -7.52 -12.47 4.13
C GLN A 192 -8.06 -11.66 2.97
N ARG A 193 -8.72 -10.54 3.26
CA ARG A 193 -9.30 -9.64 2.27
C ARG A 193 -8.59 -8.31 2.30
N SER A 194 -8.48 -7.71 1.12
CA SER A 194 -7.84 -6.41 0.96
C SER A 194 -8.59 -5.32 1.72
N ILE A 195 -7.85 -4.36 2.27
CA ILE A 195 -8.40 -3.30 3.14
C ILE A 195 -9.41 -2.39 2.42
N ASP A 196 -9.30 -2.30 1.09
CA ASP A 196 -10.15 -1.49 0.23
C ASP A 196 -11.55 -2.09 0.02
N ARG A 197 -11.77 -3.34 0.45
CA ARG A 197 -13.07 -4.01 0.36
C ARG A 197 -13.88 -3.74 1.62
N ALA A 198 -15.15 -3.37 1.44
CA ALA A 198 -16.09 -3.19 2.56
C ALA A 198 -16.27 -4.46 3.42
N SER A 199 -16.01 -5.63 2.84
CA SER A 199 -16.07 -6.93 3.53
C SER A 199 -14.71 -7.40 4.08
N SER A 200 -13.76 -6.48 4.23
CA SER A 200 -12.42 -6.76 4.75
C SER A 200 -12.45 -7.17 6.22
N ASP A 201 -11.59 -8.13 6.56
CA ASP A 201 -11.26 -8.54 7.92
C ASP A 201 -10.11 -7.70 8.52
N ALA A 202 -9.58 -6.73 7.78
CA ALA A 202 -8.44 -5.91 8.17
C ALA A 202 -8.71 -4.89 9.29
N ASN A 203 -9.85 -4.89 9.97
CA ASN A 203 -10.17 -3.85 10.97
C ASN A 203 -9.27 -3.95 12.24
N LEU A 204 -8.31 -3.03 12.35
CA LEU A 204 -7.42 -2.85 13.51
C LEU A 204 -7.91 -1.74 14.46
#